data_AF-A0A022Q3J7-F1
#
_entry.id   AF-A0A022Q3J7-F1
#
_cell.length_a   1.000
_cell.length_b   1.000
_cell.length_c   1.000
_cell.angle_alpha   90.00
_cell.angle_beta   90.00
_cell.angle_gamma   90.00
#
_symmetry.space_group_name_H-M   'P 1'
#
loop_
_entity.id
_entity.type
_entity.pdbx_description
1 polymer ?
#
loop_
_entity_poly.entity_id
_entity_poly.type
_entity_poly.pdbx_seq_one_letter_code
_entity_poly.pdbx_strand_id
1 'polypeptide(L)'
;YCTPSSCGGVRNISYPFRLNTDPKRCGHPKYVLSCENNTTSLYLNSHKYLVHEINYTKHTFRLAIPYVTMIERRFYAIKRTQGDLVQEIQNGYELLDP
;
A
#
# COMPACT_ATOMS: atom_id res chain seq x y z
N TYR A 1 -10.18 -16.45 6.40
CA TYR A 1 -8.70 -16.49 6.40
C TYR A 1 -8.17 -16.02 5.04
N CYS A 2 -7.03 -15.33 5.03
CA CYS A 2 -6.35 -14.86 3.82
C CYS A 2 -4.87 -15.25 3.92
N THR A 3 -4.39 -16.08 3.01
CA THR A 3 -2.97 -16.46 2.94
C THR A 3 -2.16 -15.29 2.39
N PRO A 4 -1.02 -14.91 2.99
CA PRO A 4 -0.20 -13.84 2.44
C PRO A 4 0.32 -14.17 1.04
N SER A 5 0.25 -13.18 0.15
CA SER A 5 0.72 -13.28 -1.23
C SER A 5 2.15 -12.73 -1.36
N SER A 6 2.75 -12.84 -2.56
CA SER A 6 4.09 -12.31 -2.85
C SER A 6 4.23 -11.96 -4.33
N CYS A 7 5.04 -10.94 -4.64
CA CYS A 7 5.38 -10.58 -6.02
C CYS A 7 6.81 -10.01 -6.07
N GLY A 8 7.67 -10.63 -6.86
CA GLY A 8 9.08 -10.22 -6.97
C GLY A 8 9.79 -10.16 -5.62
N GLY A 9 10.37 -8.99 -5.31
CA GLY A 9 11.03 -8.73 -4.03
C GLY A 9 10.08 -8.47 -2.85
N VAL A 10 8.81 -8.14 -3.10
CA VAL A 10 7.84 -7.86 -2.04
C VAL A 10 7.20 -9.18 -1.59
N ARG A 11 7.55 -9.60 -0.37
CA ARG A 11 7.05 -10.82 0.26
C ARG A 11 6.01 -10.50 1.34
N ASN A 12 5.22 -11.50 1.71
CA ASN A 12 4.24 -11.41 2.80
C ASN A 12 3.22 -10.25 2.61
N ILE A 13 2.69 -10.11 1.40
CA ILE A 13 1.64 -9.16 1.07
C ILE A 13 0.36 -9.62 1.79
N SER A 14 -0.12 -8.81 2.72
CA SER A 14 -1.26 -9.08 3.57
C SER A 14 -1.96 -7.78 3.93
N TYR A 15 -3.12 -7.88 4.58
CA TYR A 15 -3.92 -6.71 4.94
C TYR A 15 -3.07 -5.62 5.63
N PRO A 16 -3.16 -4.34 5.21
CA PRO A 16 -4.19 -3.79 4.32
C PRO A 16 -3.88 -3.91 2.82
N PHE A 17 -2.71 -4.39 2.44
CA PHE A 17 -2.34 -4.60 1.03
C PHE A 17 -2.94 -5.91 0.51
N ARG A 18 -3.18 -5.96 -0.80
CA ARG A 18 -3.52 -7.19 -1.52
C ARG A 18 -3.09 -7.08 -2.97
N LEU A 19 -2.77 -8.19 -3.62
CA LEU A 19 -2.68 -8.21 -5.08
C LEU A 19 -4.07 -8.04 -5.69
N ASN A 20 -4.12 -7.55 -6.92
CA ASN A 20 -5.35 -7.45 -7.71
C ASN A 20 -6.00 -8.83 -7.94
N THR A 21 -5.21 -9.90 -7.96
CA THR A 21 -5.63 -11.31 -8.04
C THR A 21 -6.15 -11.87 -6.71
N ASP A 22 -5.82 -11.25 -5.58
CA ASP A 22 -6.27 -11.72 -4.27
C ASP A 22 -7.75 -11.37 -4.05
N PRO A 23 -8.51 -12.16 -3.25
CA PRO A 23 -9.89 -11.84 -2.93
C PRO A 23 -10.04 -10.43 -2.34
N LYS A 24 -11.06 -9.68 -2.79
CA LYS A 24 -11.32 -8.29 -2.35
C LYS A 24 -11.35 -8.12 -0.82
N ARG A 25 -11.80 -9.14 -0.08
CA ARG A 25 -11.87 -9.15 1.39
C ARG A 25 -10.51 -9.16 2.09
N CYS A 26 -9.42 -9.49 1.39
CA CYS A 26 -8.09 -9.68 1.97
C CYS A 26 -7.23 -8.40 2.01
N GLY A 27 -7.75 -7.27 1.51
CA GLY A 27 -7.06 -6.00 1.53
C GLY A 27 -8.03 -4.83 1.40
N HIS A 28 -7.51 -3.63 1.59
CA HIS A 28 -8.27 -2.40 1.48
C HIS A 28 -8.25 -1.88 0.02
N PRO A 29 -9.35 -1.32 -0.50
CA PRO A 29 -9.41 -0.83 -1.88
C PRO A 29 -8.34 0.21 -2.26
N LYS A 30 -7.84 1.00 -1.28
CA LYS A 30 -6.76 1.99 -1.49
C LYS A 30 -5.36 1.37 -1.65
N TYR A 31 -5.16 0.11 -1.26
CA TYR A 31 -3.86 -0.55 -1.20
C TYR A 31 -3.81 -1.79 -2.10
N VAL A 32 -4.44 -1.71 -3.27
CA VAL A 32 -4.46 -2.79 -4.27
C VAL A 32 -3.20 -2.72 -5.12
N LEU A 33 -2.40 -3.77 -5.06
CA LEU A 33 -1.14 -3.91 -5.76
C LEU A 33 -1.34 -4.64 -7.09
N SER A 34 -0.60 -4.24 -8.12
CA SER A 34 -0.46 -4.97 -9.37
C SER A 34 0.91 -5.64 -9.43
N CYS A 35 0.96 -6.86 -9.97
CA CYS A 35 2.19 -7.62 -10.15
C CYS A 35 2.39 -7.90 -11.64
N GLU A 36 3.41 -7.27 -12.24
CA GLU A 36 3.72 -7.41 -13.67
C GLU A 36 5.21 -7.70 -13.80
N ASN A 37 5.61 -8.80 -14.45
CA ASN A 37 7.01 -9.18 -14.66
C ASN A 37 7.86 -9.10 -13.36
N ASN A 38 7.37 -9.70 -12.26
CA ASN A 38 7.99 -9.63 -10.93
C ASN A 38 8.15 -8.22 -10.35
N THR A 39 7.47 -7.23 -10.91
CA THR A 39 7.47 -5.85 -10.43
C THR A 39 6.15 -5.56 -9.73
N THR A 40 6.25 -5.20 -8.45
CA THR A 40 5.08 -4.80 -7.65
C THR A 40 4.82 -3.30 -7.82
N SER A 41 3.59 -2.91 -8.10
CA SER A 41 3.20 -1.50 -8.24
C SER A 41 1.85 -1.21 -7.60
N LEU A 42 1.61 0.07 -7.29
CA LEU A 42 0.38 0.59 -6.69
C LEU A 42 0.02 1.89 -7.39
N TYR A 43 -1.27 2.12 -7.61
CA TYR A 43 -1.76 3.42 -8.03
C TYR A 43 -2.15 4.28 -6.82
N LEU A 44 -1.60 5.49 -6.74
CA LEU A 44 -2.01 6.52 -5.80
C LEU A 44 -2.32 7.79 -6.58
N ASN A 45 -3.50 8.38 -6.39
CA ASN A 45 -3.94 9.60 -7.08
C ASN A 45 -3.69 9.53 -8.61
N SER A 46 -4.07 8.41 -9.22
CA SER A 46 -3.89 8.10 -10.66
C SER A 46 -2.45 7.95 -11.15
N HIS A 47 -1.45 7.99 -10.27
CA HIS A 47 -0.04 7.77 -10.63
C HIS A 47 0.41 6.37 -10.22
N LYS A 48 1.16 5.69 -11.11
CA LYS A 48 1.75 4.37 -10.84
C LYS A 48 3.07 4.54 -10.09
N TYR A 49 3.15 3.93 -8.91
CA TYR A 49 4.36 3.85 -8.11
C TYR A 49 4.85 2.41 -8.04
N LEU A 50 6.16 2.21 -8.10
CA LEU A 50 6.76 0.91 -7.79
C LEU A 50 6.82 0.72 -6.29
N VAL A 51 6.43 -0.45 -5.80
CA VAL A 51 6.53 -0.79 -4.37
C VAL A 51 7.81 -1.57 -4.16
N HIS A 52 8.70 -1.01 -3.33
CA HIS A 52 9.98 -1.64 -3.03
C HIS A 52 9.93 -2.45 -1.74
N GLU A 53 9.27 -1.92 -0.71
CA GLU A 53 9.21 -2.54 0.62
C GLU A 53 7.88 -2.23 1.31
N ILE A 54 7.35 -3.20 2.06
CA ILE A 54 6.24 -3.01 2.99
C ILE A 54 6.74 -3.43 4.37
N ASN A 55 6.77 -2.49 5.31
CA ASN A 55 7.22 -2.69 6.68
C ASN A 55 6.01 -2.66 7.63
N TYR A 56 5.54 -3.85 8.03
CA TYR A 56 4.39 -3.98 8.94
C TYR A 56 4.70 -3.57 10.37
N THR A 57 5.95 -3.73 10.82
CA THR A 57 6.35 -3.32 12.18
C THR A 57 6.33 -1.81 12.35
N LYS A 58 6.81 -1.08 11.34
CA LYS A 58 6.85 0.40 11.35
C LYS A 58 5.60 1.03 10.76
N HIS A 59 4.72 0.23 10.17
CA HIS A 59 3.56 0.69 9.43
C HIS A 59 3.94 1.68 8.31
N THR A 60 5.03 1.37 7.58
CA THR A 60 5.52 2.17 6.44
C THR A 60 5.72 1.34 5.19
N PHE A 61 5.64 1.98 4.03
CA PHE A 61 5.95 1.35 2.75
C PHE A 61 6.77 2.33 1.89
N ARG A 62 7.69 1.76 1.12
CA ARG A 62 8.61 2.52 0.28
C ARG A 62 8.20 2.40 -1.18
N LEU A 63 7.99 3.56 -1.79
CA LEU A 63 7.60 3.73 -3.18
C LEU A 63 8.77 4.28 -3.97
N ALA A 64 8.80 3.99 -5.26
CA ALA A 64 9.64 4.68 -6.21
C ALA A 64 8.79 5.17 -7.38
N ILE A 65 8.99 6.43 -7.76
CA ILE A 65 8.65 6.87 -9.12
C ILE A 65 9.85 6.42 -9.97
N PRO A 66 9.64 5.70 -11.08
CA PRO A 66 10.74 5.39 -11.99
C PRO A 66 11.52 6.68 -12.30
N TYR A 67 12.84 6.65 -12.08
CA TYR A 67 13.79 7.73 -12.40
C TYR A 67 13.79 9.00 -11.52
N VAL A 68 13.11 9.02 -10.36
CA VAL A 68 13.09 10.23 -9.50
C VAL A 68 13.63 9.95 -8.09
N THR A 69 12.81 9.45 -7.17
CA THR A 69 13.20 9.31 -5.75
C THR A 69 12.44 8.20 -5.04
N MET A 70 13.03 7.68 -3.97
CA MET A 70 12.38 6.80 -3.01
C MET A 70 11.49 7.63 -2.07
N ILE A 71 10.22 7.29 -1.97
CA ILE A 71 9.23 7.96 -1.12
C ILE A 71 8.78 6.96 -0.05
N GLU A 72 9.04 7.25 1.23
CA GLU A 72 8.49 6.47 2.33
C GLU A 72 7.15 7.07 2.76
N ARG A 73 6.12 6.23 2.88
CA ARG A 73 4.80 6.63 3.36
C ARG A 73 4.34 5.74 4.49
N ARG A 74 3.57 6.30 5.43
CA ARG A 74 2.87 5.52 6.45
C ARG A 74 1.60 4.91 5.87
N PHE A 75 1.28 3.71 6.32
CA PHE A 75 -0.03 3.10 6.11
C PHE A 75 -0.65 2.79 7.46
N TYR A 76 -1.93 3.09 7.64
CA TYR A 76 -2.63 2.74 8.86
C TYR A 76 -3.35 1.42 8.64
N ALA A 77 -3.18 0.48 9.59
CA ALA A 77 -4.03 -0.69 9.65
C ALA A 77 -5.45 -0.22 9.99
N ILE A 78 -6.33 -0.18 8.99
CA ILE A 78 -7.74 0.16 9.21
C ILE A 78 -8.33 -1.02 10.00
N LYS A 79 -8.46 -0.88 11.32
CA LYS A 79 -9.19 -1.85 12.15
C LYS A 79 -10.67 -1.68 11.81
N ARG A 80 -11.31 -2.73 11.31
CA ARG A 80 -12.78 -2.75 11.25
C ARG A 80 -13.29 -2.96 12.67
N THR A 81 -13.57 -1.88 13.40
CA THR A 81 -14.37 -1.92 14.62
C THR A 81 -15.71 -1.27 14.35
N GLN A 82 -16.77 -1.97 14.72
CA GLN A 82 -18.14 -1.47 14.74
C GLN A 82 -18.22 -0.41 15.86
N GLY A 83 -18.34 0.87 15.51
CA GLY A 83 -18.93 1.87 16.42
C GLY A 83 -18.07 2.98 17.03
N ASP A 84 -16.80 3.20 16.67
CA ASP A 84 -16.00 4.30 17.24
C ASP A 84 -15.33 5.16 16.15
N LEU A 85 -15.30 6.49 16.39
CA LEU A 85 -14.81 7.53 15.51
C LEU A 85 -13.60 7.08 14.67
N VAL A 86 -13.79 7.07 13.35
CA VAL A 86 -12.70 6.92 12.39
C VAL A 86 -11.74 8.08 12.64
N GLN A 87 -10.58 7.79 13.21
CA GLN A 87 -9.49 8.75 13.18
C GLN A 87 -8.93 8.76 11.75
N GLU A 88 -9.62 9.48 10.88
CA GLU A 88 -9.02 10.07 9.70
C GLU A 88 -7.93 11.01 10.19
N ILE A 89 -6.69 10.53 10.25
CA ILE A 89 -5.57 11.43 10.03
C ILE A 89 -5.33 11.39 8.52
N GLN A 90 -6.17 12.13 7.80
CA GLN A 90 -5.70 12.82 6.61
C GLN A 90 -4.60 13.77 7.09
N ASN A 91 -3.37 13.43 6.78
CA ASN A 91 -2.26 14.34 6.46
C ASN A 91 -1.24 13.43 5.76
N GLY A 92 -1.26 13.30 4.43
CA GLY A 92 -1.26 14.46 3.54
C GLY A 92 0.01 15.24 3.85
N TYR A 93 1.18 14.69 3.53
CA TYR A 93 2.34 15.55 3.37
C TYR A 93 2.01 16.47 2.19
N GLU A 94 1.62 17.69 2.51
CA GLU A 94 1.93 18.89 1.74
C GLU A 94 3.27 18.69 1.05
N LEU A 95 3.24 18.54 -0.27
CA LEU A 95 4.37 18.86 -1.12
C LEU A 95 3.78 19.75 -2.21
N LEU A 96 3.93 21.04 -1.93
CA LEU A 96 4.19 22.13 -2.87
C LEU A 96 3.88 21.76 -4.32
N ASP A 97 2.82 22.35 -4.86
CA ASP A 97 2.98 23.35 -5.92
C ASP A 97 1.69 24.19 -6.00
N PRO A 98 1.74 25.43 -6.50
CA PRO A 98 0.57 26.32 -6.58
C PRO A 98 -0.60 25.72 -7.36
#